data_AF-A0A073B7N8-F1
#
_entry.id   AF-A0A073B7N8-F1
#
_cell.length_a   1.000
_cell.length_b   1.000
_cell.length_c   1.000
_cell.angle_alpha   90.00
_cell.angle_beta   90.00
_cell.angle_gamma   90.00
#
_symmetry.space_group_name_H-M   'P 1'
#
loop_
_entity.id
_entity.type
_entity.pdbx_description
1 polymer ?
#
loop_
_entity_poly.entity_id
_entity_poly.type
_entity_poly.pdbx_seq_one_letter_code
_entity_poly.pdbx_strand_id
1 'polypeptide(L)'
;MNWVDLLVVLLALVAAVSGARSGLVTALFSFFGVFVGAVVGLKLAPALLERVDSAPARLGFGVGVVVLLVALGETLGMWVGRELRDRITSRKLTGLDNVLGSVLQGAAVFVVAWLVALPFTSAAAMPWLASSLNRSEVLSTVDSLMPSAARQLPSELRERLGIYGFPDPLEPFSETPVAEIAPPDPALANSEVVRNARPSVVKVRGRATTCARALEGTGFVVAPHRVMTNAHVVAGTDDVSIEIGPGEFDAEVVHYDPATDLAILAVPDLDADAMPFVRAPVESGTSVIVLGYPLDGPYTAAPARIRERINLRGPDIYDQQTVLRDVYTLRGTVQSGNSGGPLINEAGQVVGVIFGAAVDTPDTGFALTAEEVADEVAAAAGLTEPVSTGECTG
;
A
#
# COMPACT_ATOMS: atom_id res chain seq x y z
N MET A 1 5.52 12.54 -19.86
CA MET A 1 6.52 11.55 -20.34
C MET A 1 7.81 11.61 -19.51
N ASN A 2 8.02 10.62 -18.64
CA ASN A 2 9.15 10.53 -17.71
C ASN A 2 10.30 9.66 -18.27
N TRP A 3 11.36 9.42 -17.48
CA TRP A 3 12.51 8.63 -17.93
C TRP A 3 12.18 7.14 -18.14
N VAL A 4 11.19 6.60 -17.41
CA VAL A 4 10.71 5.22 -17.60
C VAL A 4 10.04 5.09 -18.95
N ASP A 5 9.18 6.05 -19.32
CA ASP A 5 8.51 6.07 -20.63
C ASP A 5 9.55 6.04 -21.76
N LEU A 6 10.60 6.86 -21.67
CA LEU A 6 11.67 6.90 -22.67
C LEU A 6 12.42 5.55 -22.77
N LEU A 7 12.72 4.93 -21.63
CA LEU A 7 13.39 3.62 -21.59
C LEU A 7 12.52 2.53 -22.22
N VAL A 8 11.25 2.44 -21.84
CA VAL A 8 10.33 1.41 -22.33
C VAL A 8 10.08 1.58 -23.83
N VAL A 9 9.88 2.82 -24.31
CA VAL A 9 9.72 3.10 -25.74
C VAL A 9 10.99 2.74 -26.52
N LEU A 10 12.18 3.07 -26.00
CA LEU A 10 13.44 2.72 -26.66
C LEU A 10 13.59 1.19 -26.77
N LEU A 11 13.31 0.45 -25.70
CA LEU A 11 13.35 -1.02 -25.71
C LEU A 11 12.32 -1.60 -26.68
N ALA A 12 11.11 -1.04 -26.72
CA ALA A 12 10.06 -1.47 -27.63
C ALA A 12 10.44 -1.23 -29.10
N LEU A 13 11.13 -0.13 -29.42
CA LEU A 13 11.66 0.15 -30.75
C LEU A 13 12.74 -0.85 -31.15
N VAL A 14 13.69 -1.15 -30.26
CA VAL A 14 14.74 -2.16 -30.50
C VAL A 14 14.12 -3.54 -30.72
N ALA A 15 13.14 -3.91 -29.89
CA ALA A 15 12.41 -5.16 -30.01
C ALA A 15 11.61 -5.22 -31.32
N ALA A 16 10.93 -4.13 -31.72
CA ALA A 16 10.20 -4.06 -32.98
C ALA A 16 11.12 -4.25 -34.19
N VAL A 17 12.32 -3.64 -34.18
CA VAL A 17 13.33 -3.87 -35.23
C VAL A 17 13.81 -5.32 -35.24
N SER A 18 13.98 -5.95 -34.08
CA SER A 18 14.32 -7.37 -33.98
C SER A 18 13.21 -8.27 -34.52
N GLY A 19 11.95 -7.98 -34.17
CA GLY A 19 10.75 -8.69 -34.63
C GLY A 19 10.56 -8.57 -36.15
N ALA A 20 10.83 -7.39 -36.72
CA ALA A 20 10.80 -7.16 -38.16
C ALA A 20 11.79 -8.05 -38.93
N ARG A 21 12.94 -8.38 -38.32
CA ARG A 21 13.94 -9.27 -38.91
C ARG A 21 13.60 -10.75 -38.70
N SER A 22 12.98 -11.06 -37.56
CA SER A 22 12.76 -12.42 -37.10
C SER A 22 11.44 -13.05 -37.56
N GLY A 23 10.46 -12.24 -37.99
CA GLY A 23 9.14 -12.70 -38.42
C GLY A 23 8.17 -13.01 -37.27
N LEU A 24 6.88 -13.19 -37.59
CA LEU A 24 5.80 -13.35 -36.61
C LEU A 24 5.93 -14.65 -35.80
N VAL A 25 6.28 -15.76 -36.46
CA VAL A 25 6.41 -17.06 -35.77
C VAL A 25 7.46 -16.98 -34.67
N THR A 26 8.63 -16.43 -34.99
CA THR A 26 9.69 -16.24 -34.00
C THR A 26 9.25 -15.29 -32.89
N ALA A 27 8.55 -14.21 -33.24
CA ALA A 27 8.04 -13.25 -32.27
C ALA A 27 7.00 -13.86 -31.31
N LEU A 28 6.13 -14.74 -31.79
CA LEU A 28 5.14 -15.46 -30.96
C LEU A 28 5.80 -16.35 -29.93
N PHE A 29 6.78 -17.16 -30.34
CA PHE A 29 7.48 -18.03 -29.40
C PHE A 29 8.37 -17.24 -28.44
N SER A 30 8.98 -16.15 -28.90
CA SER A 30 9.73 -15.22 -28.06
C SER A 30 8.83 -14.56 -27.00
N PHE A 31 7.67 -14.04 -27.40
CA PHE A 31 6.65 -13.48 -26.51
C PHE A 31 6.21 -14.52 -25.46
N PHE A 32 5.93 -15.75 -25.88
CA PHE A 32 5.53 -16.81 -24.97
C PHE A 32 6.65 -17.17 -23.99
N GLY A 33 7.89 -17.27 -24.46
CA GLY A 33 9.05 -17.53 -23.63
C GLY A 33 9.27 -16.43 -22.59
N VAL A 34 9.16 -15.16 -23.00
CA VAL A 34 9.18 -13.99 -22.12
C VAL A 34 8.09 -14.06 -21.04
N PHE A 35 6.85 -14.36 -21.43
CA PHE A 35 5.73 -14.47 -20.50
C PHE A 35 5.97 -15.58 -19.47
N VAL A 36 6.38 -16.77 -19.93
CA VAL A 36 6.72 -17.89 -19.04
C VAL A 36 7.90 -17.53 -18.13
N GLY A 37 8.94 -16.88 -18.67
CA GLY A 37 10.10 -16.42 -17.90
C GLY A 37 9.72 -15.42 -16.81
N ALA A 38 8.83 -14.48 -17.10
CA ALA A 38 8.31 -13.52 -16.13
C ALA A 38 7.51 -14.24 -15.02
N VAL A 39 6.55 -15.10 -15.38
CA VAL A 39 5.72 -15.85 -14.40
C VAL A 39 6.59 -16.75 -13.51
N VAL A 40 7.53 -17.48 -14.11
CA VAL A 40 8.45 -18.35 -13.35
C VAL A 40 9.36 -17.51 -12.48
N GLY A 41 9.90 -16.40 -12.98
CA GLY A 41 10.75 -15.51 -12.20
C GLY A 41 10.05 -14.88 -11.03
N LEU A 42 8.80 -14.45 -11.23
CA LEU A 42 7.96 -13.92 -10.16
C LEU A 42 7.67 -14.99 -9.09
N LYS A 43 7.47 -16.25 -9.48
CA LYS A 43 7.27 -17.36 -8.52
C LYS A 43 8.56 -17.80 -7.82
N LEU A 44 9.71 -17.74 -8.51
CA LEU A 44 10.98 -18.24 -8.01
C LEU A 44 11.76 -17.21 -7.19
N ALA A 45 11.64 -15.92 -7.54
CA ALA A 45 12.36 -14.84 -6.85
C ALA A 45 12.12 -14.87 -5.33
N PRO A 46 10.88 -14.95 -4.79
CA PRO A 46 10.66 -15.01 -3.34
C PRO A 46 11.44 -16.15 -2.65
N ALA A 47 11.40 -17.36 -3.22
CA ALA A 47 12.08 -18.52 -2.66
C ALA A 47 13.62 -18.41 -2.65
N LEU A 48 14.19 -17.61 -3.56
CA LEU A 48 15.63 -17.34 -3.58
C LEU A 48 16.02 -16.19 -2.64
N LEU A 49 15.07 -15.33 -2.28
CA LEU A 49 15.27 -14.12 -1.48
C LEU A 49 15.32 -14.35 0.03
N GLU A 50 14.88 -15.52 0.51
CA GLU A 50 14.93 -15.92 1.92
C GLU A 50 16.34 -15.86 2.53
N ARG A 51 17.40 -15.86 1.69
CA ARG A 51 18.80 -15.83 2.11
C ARG A 51 19.45 -14.44 2.12
N VAL A 52 18.69 -13.39 1.79
CA VAL A 52 19.21 -12.01 1.69
C VAL A 52 18.65 -11.21 2.85
N ASP A 53 19.48 -10.56 3.67
CA ASP A 53 18.99 -9.88 4.88
C ASP A 53 18.56 -8.43 4.65
N SER A 54 19.11 -7.75 3.63
CA SER A 54 18.83 -6.34 3.39
C SER A 54 17.70 -6.12 2.39
N ALA A 55 16.71 -5.30 2.75
CA ALA A 55 15.56 -5.00 1.90
C ALA A 55 15.93 -4.43 0.51
N PRO A 56 16.90 -3.51 0.37
CA PRO A 56 17.33 -3.03 -0.94
C PRO A 56 17.98 -4.13 -1.79
N ALA A 57 18.77 -5.02 -1.17
CA ALA A 57 19.39 -6.12 -1.91
C ALA A 57 18.37 -7.21 -2.28
N ARG A 58 17.37 -7.45 -1.43
CA ARG A 58 16.26 -8.35 -1.77
C ARG A 58 15.54 -7.88 -3.03
N LEU A 59 15.19 -6.60 -3.08
CA LEU A 59 14.53 -6.01 -4.26
C LEU A 59 15.42 -6.11 -5.49
N GLY A 60 16.68 -5.67 -5.40
CA GLY A 60 17.61 -5.72 -6.53
C GLY A 60 17.87 -7.14 -7.05
N PHE A 61 18.04 -8.11 -6.14
CA PHE A 61 18.24 -9.51 -6.50
C PHE A 61 16.97 -10.13 -7.11
N GLY A 62 15.80 -9.82 -6.56
CA GLY A 62 14.51 -10.25 -7.09
C GLY A 62 14.29 -9.78 -8.53
N VAL A 63 14.56 -8.49 -8.81
CA VAL A 63 14.55 -7.95 -10.18
C VAL A 63 15.53 -8.70 -11.06
N GLY A 64 16.76 -8.89 -10.59
CA GLY A 64 17.80 -9.59 -11.33
C GLY A 64 17.37 -10.99 -11.77
N VAL A 65 16.74 -11.75 -10.85
CA VAL A 65 16.19 -13.08 -11.14
C VAL A 65 15.09 -13.04 -12.20
N VAL A 66 14.13 -12.12 -12.06
CA VAL A 66 13.02 -11.98 -13.01
C VAL A 66 13.55 -11.59 -14.39
N VAL A 67 14.40 -10.58 -14.48
CA VAL A 67 15.00 -10.11 -15.75
C VAL A 67 15.82 -11.21 -16.41
N LEU A 68 16.60 -11.96 -15.63
CA LEU A 68 17.37 -13.10 -16.14
C LEU A 68 16.47 -14.18 -16.74
N LEU A 69 15.40 -14.55 -16.03
CA LEU A 69 14.48 -15.59 -16.49
C LEU A 69 13.65 -15.14 -17.69
N VAL A 70 13.28 -13.86 -17.77
CA VAL A 70 12.67 -13.26 -18.96
C VAL A 70 13.63 -13.35 -20.16
N ALA A 71 14.90 -12.96 -20.00
CA ALA A 71 15.89 -13.03 -21.08
C ALA A 71 16.17 -14.49 -21.53
N LEU A 72 16.23 -15.43 -20.58
CA LEU A 72 16.35 -16.86 -20.88
C LEU A 72 15.12 -17.40 -21.62
N GLY A 73 13.92 -17.03 -21.17
CA GLY A 73 12.68 -17.37 -21.85
C GLY A 73 12.62 -16.80 -23.27
N GLU A 74 12.99 -15.54 -23.45
CA GLU A 74 13.04 -14.89 -24.76
C GLU A 74 14.00 -15.61 -25.72
N THR A 75 15.21 -15.92 -25.26
CA THR A 75 16.23 -16.58 -26.08
C THR A 75 15.83 -17.99 -26.48
N LEU A 76 15.25 -18.77 -25.57
CA LEU A 76 14.69 -20.09 -25.85
C LEU A 76 13.51 -19.98 -26.83
N GLY A 77 12.61 -19.03 -26.63
CA GLY A 77 11.48 -18.77 -27.51
C GLY A 77 11.93 -18.39 -28.92
N MET A 78 12.95 -17.53 -29.05
CA MET A 78 13.57 -17.21 -30.34
C MET A 78 14.20 -18.42 -31.01
N TRP A 79 14.88 -19.29 -30.24
CA TRP A 79 15.49 -20.51 -30.77
C TRP A 79 14.43 -21.47 -31.33
N VAL A 80 13.40 -21.78 -30.54
CA VAL A 80 12.26 -22.61 -30.97
C VAL A 80 11.55 -22.00 -32.17
N GLY A 81 11.30 -20.70 -32.11
CA GLY A 81 10.59 -19.97 -33.16
C GLY A 81 11.31 -19.97 -34.51
N ARG A 82 12.65 -19.86 -34.51
CA ARG A 82 13.46 -19.96 -35.74
C ARG A 82 13.40 -21.36 -36.35
N GLU A 83 13.54 -22.40 -35.53
CA GLU A 83 13.47 -23.80 -35.97
C GLU A 83 12.11 -24.13 -36.61
N LEU A 84 11.02 -23.58 -36.07
CA LEU A 84 9.67 -23.73 -36.64
C LEU A 84 9.45 -22.86 -37.89
N ARG A 85 9.98 -21.63 -37.91
CA ARG A 85 9.90 -20.72 -39.06
C ARG A 85 10.56 -21.32 -40.30
N ASP A 86 11.70 -21.99 -40.13
CA ASP A 86 12.46 -22.57 -41.25
C ASP A 86 11.68 -23.67 -42.00
N ARG A 87 10.60 -24.20 -41.40
CA ARG A 87 9.68 -25.15 -42.07
C ARG A 87 8.61 -24.48 -42.93
N ILE A 88 8.42 -23.16 -42.82
CA ILE A 88 7.35 -22.42 -43.51
C ILE A 88 7.96 -21.50 -44.56
N THR A 89 8.01 -21.96 -45.82
CA THR A 89 8.70 -21.28 -46.93
C THR A 89 7.71 -20.70 -47.96
N SER A 90 6.95 -19.66 -47.59
CA SER A 90 6.15 -18.90 -48.58
C SER A 90 6.65 -17.46 -48.73
N ARG A 91 7.23 -17.13 -49.90
CA ARG A 91 7.80 -15.80 -50.22
C ARG A 91 6.75 -14.69 -50.39
N LYS A 92 5.45 -15.02 -50.53
CA LYS A 92 4.40 -14.01 -50.79
C LYS A 92 3.87 -13.34 -49.52
N LEU A 93 4.20 -13.86 -48.33
CA LEU A 93 3.70 -13.35 -47.04
C LEU A 93 4.78 -12.69 -46.17
N THR A 94 6.04 -12.63 -46.65
CA THR A 94 7.18 -12.18 -45.84
C THR A 94 7.08 -10.73 -45.37
N GLY A 95 6.47 -9.84 -46.17
CA GLY A 95 6.27 -8.44 -45.77
C GLY A 95 5.30 -8.29 -44.61
N LEU A 96 4.17 -9.00 -44.66
CA LEU A 96 3.17 -9.01 -43.58
C LEU A 96 3.69 -9.72 -42.33
N ASP A 97 4.43 -10.83 -42.50
CA ASP A 97 5.10 -11.57 -41.42
C ASP A 97 6.05 -10.68 -40.61
N ASN A 98 6.86 -9.87 -41.30
CA ASN A 98 7.82 -8.98 -40.65
C ASN A 98 7.11 -7.82 -39.91
N VAL A 99 6.06 -7.23 -40.51
CA VAL A 99 5.29 -6.16 -39.85
C VAL A 99 4.59 -6.70 -38.60
N LEU A 100 3.90 -7.84 -38.71
CA LEU A 100 3.24 -8.46 -37.57
C LEU A 100 4.25 -8.88 -36.48
N GLY A 101 5.41 -9.40 -36.88
CA GLY A 101 6.50 -9.70 -35.95
C GLY A 101 7.02 -8.47 -35.22
N SER A 102 7.18 -7.33 -35.90
CA SER A 102 7.61 -6.08 -35.26
C SER A 102 6.59 -5.55 -34.25
N VAL A 103 5.30 -5.60 -34.59
CA VAL A 103 4.22 -5.13 -33.73
C VAL A 103 4.14 -6.00 -32.49
N LEU A 104 4.17 -7.33 -32.67
CA LEU A 104 4.08 -8.27 -31.55
C LEU A 104 5.27 -8.15 -30.59
N GLN A 105 6.50 -8.04 -31.11
CA GLN A 105 7.68 -7.90 -30.27
C GLN A 105 7.71 -6.55 -29.55
N GLY A 106 7.28 -5.47 -30.20
CA GLY A 106 7.13 -4.16 -29.57
C GLY A 106 6.08 -4.19 -28.44
N ALA A 107 4.91 -4.78 -28.72
CA ALA A 107 3.85 -4.99 -27.72
C ALA A 107 4.33 -5.84 -26.52
N ALA A 108 5.15 -6.87 -26.79
CA ALA A 108 5.75 -7.70 -25.75
C ALA A 108 6.48 -6.88 -24.69
N VAL A 109 7.31 -5.93 -25.12
CA VAL A 109 8.11 -5.10 -24.22
C VAL A 109 7.23 -4.28 -23.30
N PHE A 110 6.14 -3.69 -23.81
CA PHE A 110 5.21 -2.93 -22.99
C PHE A 110 4.56 -3.78 -21.90
N VAL A 111 4.10 -5.00 -22.25
CA VAL A 111 3.49 -5.94 -21.28
C VAL A 111 4.50 -6.39 -20.23
N VAL A 112 5.74 -6.67 -20.62
CA VAL A 112 6.81 -7.08 -19.70
C VAL A 112 7.20 -5.95 -18.77
N ALA A 113 7.41 -4.75 -19.31
CA ALA A 113 7.76 -3.57 -18.52
C ALA A 113 6.67 -3.29 -17.48
N TRP A 114 5.39 -3.41 -17.88
CA TRP A 114 4.25 -3.32 -16.97
C TRP A 114 4.31 -4.39 -15.87
N LEU A 115 4.45 -5.68 -16.21
CA LEU A 115 4.55 -6.76 -15.23
C LEU A 115 5.72 -6.58 -14.24
N VAL A 116 6.87 -6.15 -14.73
CA VAL A 116 8.07 -5.93 -13.91
C VAL A 116 7.94 -4.69 -13.04
N ALA A 117 7.18 -3.67 -13.46
CA ALA A 117 7.01 -2.44 -12.71
C ALA A 117 6.07 -2.58 -11.49
N LEU A 118 5.07 -3.46 -11.57
CA LEU A 118 4.01 -3.60 -10.54
C LEU A 118 4.50 -3.80 -9.10
N PRO A 119 5.55 -4.61 -8.81
CA PRO A 119 6.06 -4.74 -7.45
C PRO A 119 6.72 -3.46 -6.90
N PHE A 120 7.10 -2.53 -7.78
CA PHE A 120 7.86 -1.33 -7.42
C PHE A 120 7.00 -0.09 -7.27
N THR A 121 5.73 -0.12 -7.70
CA THR A 121 4.81 1.02 -7.57
C THR A 121 4.47 1.34 -6.11
N SER A 122 4.61 0.37 -5.21
CA SER A 122 4.40 0.50 -3.76
C SER A 122 5.66 0.26 -2.91
N ALA A 123 6.84 0.16 -3.54
CA ALA A 123 8.07 -0.19 -2.82
C ALA A 123 8.62 0.99 -2.00
N ALA A 124 8.38 0.97 -0.68
CA ALA A 124 8.87 1.97 0.26
C ALA A 124 10.41 2.12 0.27
N ALA A 125 11.15 1.07 -0.10
CA ALA A 125 12.61 1.09 -0.14
C ALA A 125 13.20 2.00 -1.22
N MET A 126 12.46 2.32 -2.29
CA MET A 126 12.92 3.18 -3.39
C MET A 126 11.85 4.18 -3.83
N PRO A 127 11.60 5.25 -3.04
CA PRO A 127 10.54 6.22 -3.33
C PRO A 127 10.72 6.95 -4.69
N TRP A 128 11.97 7.19 -5.10
CA TRP A 128 12.28 7.82 -6.38
C TRP A 128 11.85 6.96 -7.58
N LEU A 129 11.96 5.63 -7.46
CA LEU A 129 11.56 4.68 -8.50
C LEU A 129 10.05 4.51 -8.50
N ALA A 130 9.44 4.30 -7.33
CA ALA A 130 8.00 4.17 -7.17
C ALA A 130 7.25 5.38 -7.76
N SER A 131 7.67 6.59 -7.40
CA SER A 131 7.08 7.82 -7.93
C SER A 131 7.34 8.05 -9.42
N SER A 132 8.42 7.50 -9.99
CA SER A 132 8.66 7.55 -11.44
C SER A 132 7.78 6.55 -12.18
N LEU A 133 7.56 5.36 -11.63
CA LEU A 133 6.68 4.36 -12.23
C LEU A 133 5.23 4.83 -12.16
N ASN A 134 4.80 5.39 -11.02
CA ASN A 134 3.42 5.86 -10.86
C ASN A 134 3.06 7.02 -11.80
N ARG A 135 4.04 7.82 -12.21
CA ARG A 135 3.90 8.93 -13.17
C ARG A 135 4.04 8.52 -14.65
N SER A 136 4.13 7.23 -14.96
CA SER A 136 4.37 6.76 -16.33
C SER A 136 3.09 6.78 -17.16
N GLU A 137 3.08 7.57 -18.24
CA GLU A 137 1.98 7.59 -19.22
C GLU A 137 1.92 6.27 -20.00
N VAL A 138 3.08 5.66 -20.28
CA VAL A 138 3.14 4.39 -21.02
C VAL A 138 2.58 3.26 -20.19
N LEU A 139 3.05 3.11 -18.94
CA LEU A 139 2.64 1.99 -18.08
C LEU A 139 1.18 2.11 -17.62
N SER A 140 0.69 3.33 -17.35
CA SER A 140 -0.73 3.57 -17.07
C SER A 140 -1.63 3.25 -18.28
N THR A 141 -1.20 3.60 -19.50
CA THR A 141 -1.92 3.24 -20.72
C THR A 141 -1.97 1.71 -20.88
N VAL A 142 -0.85 1.02 -20.67
CA VAL A 142 -0.82 -0.45 -20.72
C VAL A 142 -1.75 -1.05 -19.68
N ASP A 143 -1.69 -0.59 -18.43
CA ASP A 143 -2.56 -1.05 -17.34
C ASP A 143 -4.05 -0.94 -17.70
N SER A 144 -4.45 0.21 -18.28
CA SER A 144 -5.83 0.47 -18.71
C SER A 144 -6.34 -0.51 -19.78
N LEU A 145 -5.43 -1.07 -20.59
CA LEU A 145 -5.73 -2.04 -21.65
C LEU A 145 -5.69 -3.50 -21.17
N MET A 146 -5.08 -3.78 -20.02
CA MET A 146 -4.93 -5.14 -19.51
C MET A 146 -6.24 -5.71 -18.96
N PRO A 147 -6.54 -7.01 -19.16
CA PRO A 147 -7.69 -7.66 -18.55
C PRO A 147 -7.63 -7.67 -17.02
N SER A 148 -8.78 -7.64 -16.35
CA SER A 148 -8.88 -7.64 -14.89
C SER A 148 -8.11 -8.79 -14.21
N ALA A 149 -8.12 -9.99 -14.80
CA ALA A 149 -7.35 -11.14 -14.29
C ALA A 149 -5.83 -10.89 -14.24
N ALA A 150 -5.29 -10.07 -15.14
CA ALA A 150 -3.86 -9.74 -15.13
C ALA A 150 -3.52 -8.70 -14.05
N ARG A 151 -4.46 -7.78 -13.74
CA ARG A 151 -4.29 -6.74 -12.71
C ARG A 151 -4.27 -7.28 -11.28
N GLN A 152 -4.72 -8.51 -11.06
CA GLN A 152 -4.74 -9.18 -9.74
C GLN A 152 -3.46 -9.96 -9.40
N LEU A 153 -2.59 -10.24 -10.38
CA LEU A 153 -1.31 -10.93 -10.14
C LEU A 153 -0.34 -10.24 -9.16
N PRO A 154 -0.30 -8.89 -9.05
CA PRO A 154 0.58 -8.20 -8.10
C PRO A 154 0.21 -8.40 -6.63
N SER A 155 -1.08 -8.49 -6.28
CA SER A 155 -1.50 -8.68 -4.88
C SER A 155 -1.08 -10.06 -4.38
N GLU A 156 -1.28 -11.13 -5.18
CA GLU A 156 -0.80 -12.48 -4.87
C GLU A 156 0.73 -12.54 -4.69
N LEU A 157 1.48 -11.69 -5.39
CA LEU A 157 2.94 -11.65 -5.30
C LEU A 157 3.41 -10.91 -4.04
N ARG A 158 2.72 -9.82 -3.66
CA ARG A 158 3.02 -9.05 -2.45
C ARG A 158 2.71 -9.83 -1.18
N GLU A 159 1.59 -10.55 -1.17
CA GLU A 159 1.23 -11.55 -0.13
C GLU A 159 2.34 -12.61 0.06
N ARG A 160 3.05 -12.97 -1.00
CA ARG A 160 4.19 -13.91 -0.91
C ARG A 160 5.52 -13.25 -0.57
N LEU A 161 5.65 -11.93 -0.72
CA LEU A 161 6.91 -11.19 -0.58
C LEU A 161 7.08 -10.50 0.76
N GLY A 162 6.08 -10.51 1.64
CA GLY A 162 6.29 -10.00 2.98
C GLY A 162 6.20 -8.47 3.11
N ILE A 163 5.68 -7.76 2.10
CA ILE A 163 5.72 -6.29 2.04
C ILE A 163 4.37 -5.74 2.48
N TYR A 164 4.32 -5.25 3.72
CA TYR A 164 3.07 -5.01 4.43
C TYR A 164 3.07 -3.70 5.23
N GLY A 165 1.88 -3.16 5.47
CA GLY A 165 1.67 -1.99 6.34
C GLY A 165 1.48 -0.64 5.64
N PHE A 166 1.22 -0.63 4.33
CA PHE A 166 0.87 0.61 3.62
C PHE A 166 -0.46 0.43 2.88
N PRO A 167 -1.40 1.39 2.96
CA PRO A 167 -2.60 1.38 2.14
C PRO A 167 -2.20 1.26 0.68
N ASP A 168 -2.84 0.33 -0.04
CA ASP A 168 -2.63 0.13 -1.46
C ASP A 168 -2.79 1.49 -2.19
N PRO A 169 -1.80 1.95 -2.98
CA PRO A 169 -2.04 3.05 -3.90
C PRO A 169 -3.25 2.68 -4.75
N LEU A 170 -4.26 3.55 -4.73
CA LEU A 170 -5.64 3.32 -5.19
C LEU A 170 -5.76 2.59 -6.52
N GLU A 171 -4.80 2.79 -7.43
CA GLU A 171 -4.51 1.92 -8.56
C GLU A 171 -2.99 2.00 -8.84
N PRO A 172 -2.30 0.91 -9.22
CA PRO A 172 -0.93 1.02 -9.69
C PRO A 172 -0.88 1.98 -10.90
N PHE A 173 0.15 2.83 -10.97
CA PHE A 173 0.26 3.84 -12.03
C PHE A 173 -0.75 4.99 -11.99
N SER A 174 -1.40 5.21 -10.84
CA SER A 174 -2.15 6.43 -10.55
C SER A 174 -1.42 7.30 -9.51
N GLU A 175 -1.51 8.62 -9.66
CA GLU A 175 -1.14 9.55 -8.58
C GLU A 175 -2.36 9.78 -7.69
N THR A 176 -2.14 9.80 -6.38
CA THR A 176 -3.16 10.31 -5.46
C THR A 176 -3.48 11.77 -5.83
N PRO A 177 -4.72 12.13 -6.20
CA PRO A 177 -5.07 13.53 -6.49
C PRO A 177 -4.89 14.35 -5.21
N VAL A 178 -3.94 15.28 -5.22
CA VAL A 178 -3.57 16.03 -4.02
C VAL A 178 -3.81 17.51 -4.30
N ALA A 179 -4.89 18.05 -3.74
CA ALA A 179 -5.13 19.49 -3.76
C ALA A 179 -3.94 20.23 -3.10
N GLU A 180 -3.35 21.20 -3.81
CA GLU A 180 -2.30 22.04 -3.24
C GLU A 180 -2.88 22.85 -2.07
N ILE A 181 -2.28 22.69 -0.89
CA ILE A 181 -2.74 23.37 0.32
C ILE A 181 -1.59 23.94 1.12
N ALA A 182 -1.84 24.99 1.90
CA ALA A 182 -0.83 25.61 2.76
C ALA A 182 -0.20 24.60 3.72
N PRO A 183 1.09 24.76 4.09
CA PRO A 183 1.74 23.88 5.06
C PRO A 183 1.03 23.93 6.43
N PRO A 184 1.20 22.90 7.27
CA PRO A 184 0.73 22.91 8.65
C PRO A 184 1.40 24.02 9.48
N ASP A 185 0.70 24.51 10.50
CA ASP A 185 1.27 25.48 11.45
C ASP A 185 2.11 24.74 12.51
N PRO A 186 3.44 24.93 12.56
CA PRO A 186 4.30 24.24 13.53
C PRO A 186 3.99 24.62 14.99
N ALA A 187 3.35 25.76 15.25
CA ALA A 187 3.01 26.19 16.61
C ALA A 187 2.01 25.24 17.30
N LEU A 188 1.20 24.53 16.52
CA LEU A 188 0.16 23.63 17.04
C LEU A 188 0.72 22.45 17.84
N ALA A 189 1.95 22.01 17.54
CA ALA A 189 2.60 20.88 18.22
C ALA A 189 2.76 21.11 19.73
N ASN A 190 2.88 22.37 20.16
CA ASN A 190 3.08 22.76 21.56
C ASN A 190 1.86 23.46 22.16
N SER A 191 0.69 23.35 21.52
CA SER A 191 -0.54 24.00 21.96
C SER A 191 -1.02 23.44 23.31
N GLU A 192 -1.88 24.20 23.99
CA GLU A 192 -2.58 23.73 25.21
C GLU A 192 -3.45 22.50 24.93
N VAL A 193 -4.08 22.47 23.76
CA VAL A 193 -4.93 21.37 23.30
C VAL A 193 -4.17 20.04 23.27
N VAL A 194 -2.94 20.04 22.74
CA VAL A 194 -2.08 18.84 22.73
C VAL A 194 -1.76 18.35 24.15
N ARG A 195 -1.51 19.28 25.08
CA ARG A 195 -1.20 18.94 26.47
C ARG A 195 -2.42 18.35 27.18
N ASN A 196 -3.61 18.85 26.88
CA ASN A 196 -4.86 18.37 27.47
C ASN A 196 -5.32 17.03 26.86
N ALA A 197 -5.04 16.78 25.59
CA ALA A 197 -5.40 15.53 24.92
C ALA A 197 -4.47 14.36 25.25
N ARG A 198 -3.19 14.63 25.57
CA ARG A 198 -2.16 13.62 25.80
C ARG A 198 -2.55 12.50 26.79
N PRO A 199 -3.23 12.76 27.93
CA PRO A 199 -3.64 11.70 28.85
C PRO A 199 -4.69 10.73 28.30
N SER A 200 -5.31 11.03 27.15
CA SER A 200 -6.30 10.17 26.51
C SER A 200 -5.75 9.47 25.26
N VAL A 201 -4.49 9.69 24.91
CA VAL A 201 -3.82 9.06 23.76
C VAL A 201 -2.81 8.06 24.30
N VAL A 202 -2.90 6.83 23.80
CA VAL A 202 -2.15 5.70 24.34
C VAL A 202 -1.38 4.98 23.24
N LYS A 203 -0.31 4.30 23.62
CA LYS A 203 0.43 3.42 22.72
C LYS A 203 -0.16 2.02 22.84
N VAL A 204 -0.47 1.39 21.72
CA VAL A 204 -1.00 0.02 21.66
C VAL A 204 0.14 -0.91 21.29
N ARG A 205 0.28 -2.01 22.01
CA ARG A 205 1.21 -3.09 21.68
C ARG A 205 0.46 -4.40 21.57
N GLY A 206 0.64 -5.07 20.45
CA GLY A 206 0.12 -6.40 20.19
C GLY A 206 1.26 -7.41 20.10
N ARG A 207 1.13 -8.55 20.77
CA ARG A 207 1.95 -9.72 20.49
C ARG A 207 1.11 -10.68 19.65
N ALA A 208 1.64 -11.06 18.50
CA ALA A 208 1.02 -12.02 17.59
C ALA A 208 1.96 -13.21 17.43
N THR A 209 1.90 -14.13 18.40
CA THR A 209 2.82 -15.27 18.51
C THR A 209 2.74 -16.18 17.29
N THR A 210 1.53 -16.40 16.77
CA THR A 210 1.28 -17.18 15.54
C THR A 210 1.85 -16.50 14.30
N CYS A 211 1.89 -15.18 14.28
CA CYS A 211 2.41 -14.36 13.18
C CYS A 211 3.92 -14.12 13.30
N ALA A 212 4.56 -14.52 14.41
CA ALA A 212 5.94 -14.23 14.76
C ALA A 212 6.28 -12.72 14.67
N ARG A 213 5.34 -11.86 15.08
CA ARG A 213 5.44 -10.41 15.00
C ARG A 213 5.03 -9.73 16.30
N ALA A 214 5.63 -8.57 16.54
CA ALA A 214 5.12 -7.57 17.48
C ALA A 214 4.49 -6.45 16.65
N LEU A 215 3.28 -6.05 17.03
CA LEU A 215 2.54 -4.96 16.42
C LEU A 215 2.53 -3.77 17.37
N GLU A 216 2.56 -2.58 16.80
CA GLU A 216 2.56 -1.33 17.54
C GLU A 216 1.70 -0.31 16.81
N GLY A 217 1.05 0.55 17.60
CA GLY A 217 0.25 1.63 17.06
C GLY A 217 -0.12 2.61 18.14
N THR A 218 -1.07 3.46 17.79
CA THR A 218 -1.68 4.42 18.70
C THR A 218 -3.13 4.05 18.91
N GLY A 219 -3.66 4.37 20.08
CA GLY A 219 -5.09 4.38 20.33
C GLY A 219 -5.48 5.61 21.14
N PHE A 220 -6.78 5.82 21.32
CA PHE A 220 -7.26 6.89 22.17
C PHE A 220 -8.60 6.53 22.82
N VAL A 221 -8.87 7.15 23.97
CA VAL A 221 -10.04 6.83 24.79
C VAL A 221 -11.30 7.41 24.14
N VAL A 222 -12.28 6.55 23.87
CA VAL A 222 -13.57 6.91 23.25
C VAL A 222 -14.76 6.76 24.19
N ALA A 223 -14.62 5.96 25.24
CA ALA A 223 -15.56 5.83 26.34
C ALA A 223 -14.80 5.36 27.60
N PRO A 224 -15.39 5.41 28.81
CA PRO A 224 -14.72 4.90 30.01
C PRO A 224 -14.19 3.49 29.82
N HIS A 225 -12.89 3.29 30.08
CA HIS A 225 -12.21 2.01 29.90
C HIS A 225 -12.27 1.43 28.47
N ARG A 226 -12.45 2.28 27.45
CA ARG A 226 -12.53 1.89 26.05
C ARG A 226 -11.58 2.72 25.19
N VAL A 227 -10.67 2.03 24.51
CA VAL A 227 -9.70 2.62 23.60
C VAL A 227 -10.04 2.21 22.18
N MET A 228 -10.15 3.18 21.26
CA MET A 228 -10.23 2.93 19.83
C MET A 228 -8.83 2.90 19.23
N THR A 229 -8.61 1.98 18.29
CA THR A 229 -7.42 1.90 17.44
C THR A 229 -7.81 1.31 16.08
N ASN A 230 -6.85 1.09 15.18
CA ASN A 230 -7.13 0.37 13.94
C ASN A 230 -7.13 -1.16 14.14
N ALA A 231 -7.91 -1.87 13.34
CA ALA A 231 -7.95 -3.33 13.37
C ALA A 231 -6.58 -3.94 13.03
N HIS A 232 -5.85 -3.38 12.06
CA HIS A 232 -4.53 -3.89 11.69
C HIS A 232 -3.47 -3.74 12.81
N VAL A 233 -3.67 -2.85 13.78
CA VAL A 233 -2.76 -2.68 14.93
C VAL A 233 -2.85 -3.88 15.89
N VAL A 234 -3.97 -4.59 15.89
CA VAL A 234 -4.23 -5.75 16.77
C VAL A 234 -4.52 -7.03 16.00
N ALA A 235 -4.31 -7.07 14.69
CA ALA A 235 -4.66 -8.24 13.88
C ALA A 235 -3.80 -9.47 14.22
N GLY A 236 -4.46 -10.61 14.42
CA GLY A 236 -3.81 -11.88 14.76
C GLY A 236 -3.10 -11.90 16.11
N THR A 237 -3.31 -10.89 16.97
CA THR A 237 -2.67 -10.84 18.30
C THR A 237 -3.36 -11.79 19.26
N ASP A 238 -2.56 -12.43 20.11
CA ASP A 238 -2.99 -13.24 21.24
C ASP A 238 -2.90 -12.49 22.58
N ASP A 239 -2.18 -11.38 22.62
CA ASP A 239 -1.99 -10.53 23.79
C ASP A 239 -1.90 -9.07 23.35
N VAL A 240 -2.63 -8.17 24.03
CA VAL A 240 -2.61 -6.73 23.75
C VAL A 240 -2.39 -5.97 25.06
N SER A 241 -1.42 -5.07 25.07
CA SER A 241 -1.18 -4.13 26.17
C SER A 241 -1.20 -2.68 25.70
N ILE A 242 -1.51 -1.80 26.64
CA ILE A 242 -1.57 -0.35 26.45
C ILE A 242 -0.50 0.31 27.30
N GLU A 243 0.26 1.23 26.72
CA GLU A 243 1.16 2.10 27.47
C GLU A 243 0.67 3.54 27.47
N ILE A 244 0.67 4.14 28.66
CA ILE A 244 0.44 5.56 28.84
C ILE A 244 1.37 6.13 29.91
N GLY A 245 2.26 7.03 29.50
CA GLY A 245 3.32 7.52 30.38
C GLY A 245 4.19 6.35 30.89
N PRO A 246 4.37 6.18 32.22
CA PRO A 246 5.08 5.04 32.79
C PRO A 246 4.19 3.81 33.07
N GLY A 247 2.88 3.89 32.82
CA GLY A 247 1.93 2.80 33.10
C GLY A 247 1.78 1.86 31.90
N GLU A 248 1.65 0.56 32.20
CA GLU A 248 1.28 -0.50 31.26
C GLU A 248 0.01 -1.19 31.78
N PHE A 249 -0.94 -1.44 30.88
CA PHE A 249 -2.26 -1.95 31.20
C PHE A 249 -2.62 -3.09 30.24
N ASP A 250 -3.18 -4.17 30.77
CA ASP A 250 -3.71 -5.26 29.96
C ASP A 250 -4.96 -4.79 29.22
N ALA A 251 -5.13 -5.24 27.97
CA ALA A 251 -6.27 -4.89 27.14
C ALA A 251 -6.84 -6.10 26.41
N GLU A 252 -8.17 -6.13 26.29
CA GLU A 252 -8.88 -7.15 25.53
C GLU A 252 -9.56 -6.52 24.31
N VAL A 253 -9.44 -7.15 23.14
CA VAL A 253 -10.15 -6.71 21.95
C VAL A 253 -11.62 -7.11 22.09
N VAL A 254 -12.52 -6.13 22.21
CA VAL A 254 -13.98 -6.35 22.38
C VAL A 254 -14.79 -5.98 21.14
N HIS A 255 -14.13 -5.38 20.15
CA HIS A 255 -14.67 -5.16 18.82
C HIS A 255 -13.54 -5.16 17.81
N TYR A 256 -13.80 -5.76 16.65
CA TYR A 256 -12.83 -5.91 15.57
C TYR A 256 -13.58 -5.90 14.24
N ASP A 257 -13.35 -4.86 13.44
CA ASP A 257 -13.89 -4.73 12.09
C ASP A 257 -12.75 -4.55 11.08
N PRO A 258 -12.40 -5.61 10.31
CA PRO A 258 -11.37 -5.53 9.28
C PRO A 258 -11.79 -4.70 8.05
N ALA A 259 -13.09 -4.50 7.83
CA ALA A 259 -13.60 -3.74 6.70
C ALA A 259 -13.41 -2.24 6.91
N THR A 260 -13.80 -1.71 8.07
CA THR A 260 -13.56 -0.30 8.43
C THR A 260 -12.15 -0.05 8.96
N ASP A 261 -11.39 -1.11 9.25
CA ASP A 261 -10.07 -1.07 9.89
C ASP A 261 -10.12 -0.45 11.29
N LEU A 262 -11.11 -0.87 12.10
CA LEU A 262 -11.32 -0.36 13.46
C LEU A 262 -11.35 -1.49 14.49
N ALA A 263 -10.81 -1.21 15.66
CA ALA A 263 -10.94 -2.06 16.83
C ALA A 263 -11.24 -1.24 18.08
N ILE A 264 -12.00 -1.82 19.00
CA ILE A 264 -12.21 -1.28 20.35
C ILE A 264 -11.60 -2.24 21.36
N LEU A 265 -10.80 -1.68 22.25
CA LEU A 265 -10.12 -2.37 23.32
C LEU A 265 -10.79 -2.04 24.66
N ALA A 266 -11.09 -3.05 25.47
CA ALA A 266 -11.46 -2.89 26.85
C ALA A 266 -10.20 -2.84 27.72
N VAL A 267 -10.07 -1.78 28.52
CA VAL A 267 -8.90 -1.52 29.37
C VAL A 267 -9.38 -1.13 30.77
N PRO A 268 -9.81 -2.11 31.59
CA PRO A 268 -10.53 -1.84 32.85
C PRO A 268 -9.80 -0.94 33.84
N ASP A 269 -8.46 -1.04 33.87
CA ASP A 269 -7.62 -0.30 34.81
C ASP A 269 -7.16 1.06 34.28
N LEU A 270 -7.55 1.44 33.05
CA LEU A 270 -7.25 2.74 32.47
C LEU A 270 -8.28 3.79 32.92
N ASP A 271 -7.83 4.76 33.71
CA ASP A 271 -8.60 5.94 34.12
C ASP A 271 -8.16 7.17 33.31
N ALA A 272 -8.90 7.46 32.24
CA ALA A 272 -8.64 8.59 31.35
C ALA A 272 -9.94 9.06 30.69
N ASP A 273 -10.03 10.36 30.40
CA ASP A 273 -11.24 10.96 29.85
C ASP A 273 -11.44 10.60 28.37
N ALA A 274 -12.67 10.30 27.97
CA ALA A 274 -13.01 10.10 26.57
C ALA A 274 -12.85 11.39 25.76
N MET A 275 -12.23 11.29 24.59
CA MET A 275 -12.03 12.43 23.70
C MET A 275 -13.35 12.80 22.99
N PRO A 276 -13.72 14.09 22.94
CA PRO A 276 -14.93 14.51 22.24
C PRO A 276 -14.74 14.43 20.72
N PHE A 277 -15.77 14.04 19.97
CA PHE A 277 -15.75 14.05 18.51
C PHE A 277 -16.43 15.30 17.94
N VAL A 278 -16.02 15.71 16.74
CA VAL A 278 -16.76 16.72 15.97
C VAL A 278 -18.13 16.17 15.55
N ARG A 279 -19.13 17.05 15.48
CA ARG A 279 -20.50 16.68 15.06
C ARG A 279 -20.74 16.84 13.57
N ALA A 280 -19.83 17.52 12.89
CA ALA A 280 -19.94 17.81 11.47
C ALA A 280 -18.55 17.67 10.83
N PRO A 281 -18.52 17.34 9.52
CA PRO A 281 -17.28 17.26 8.76
C PRO A 281 -16.53 18.60 8.77
N VAL A 282 -15.20 18.54 8.83
CA VAL A 282 -14.32 19.70 8.69
C VAL A 282 -14.01 20.00 7.22
N GLU A 283 -13.80 21.28 6.93
CA GLU A 283 -13.53 21.76 5.57
C GLU A 283 -12.06 21.59 5.17
N SER A 284 -11.81 21.59 3.86
CA SER A 284 -10.46 21.73 3.31
C SER A 284 -9.76 22.95 3.90
N GLY A 285 -8.49 22.81 4.27
CA GLY A 285 -7.70 23.87 4.87
C GLY A 285 -7.76 23.91 6.39
N THR A 286 -8.63 23.12 7.03
CA THR A 286 -8.70 23.05 8.49
C THR A 286 -7.38 22.57 9.09
N SER A 287 -6.85 23.34 10.04
CA SER A 287 -5.70 22.96 10.86
C SER A 287 -6.06 21.81 11.79
N VAL A 288 -5.24 20.77 11.78
CA VAL A 288 -5.45 19.56 12.58
C VAL A 288 -4.12 19.06 13.14
N ILE A 289 -4.17 18.15 14.10
CA ILE A 289 -2.98 17.63 14.78
C ILE A 289 -3.11 16.11 14.86
N VAL A 290 -2.10 15.41 14.36
CA VAL A 290 -1.96 13.96 14.51
C VAL A 290 -1.28 13.70 15.85
N LEU A 291 -1.92 12.92 16.72
CA LEU A 291 -1.35 12.50 17.99
C LEU A 291 -1.03 11.02 17.94
N GLY A 292 0.16 10.63 18.40
CA GLY A 292 0.52 9.22 18.46
C GLY A 292 1.98 8.91 18.73
N TYR A 293 2.34 7.66 18.49
CA TYR A 293 3.64 7.05 18.83
C TYR A 293 4.33 6.52 17.57
N PRO A 294 4.84 7.41 16.70
CA PRO A 294 5.49 6.99 15.46
C PRO A 294 6.74 6.16 15.73
N LEU A 295 6.93 5.09 14.95
CA LEU A 295 8.14 4.25 14.92
C LEU A 295 8.52 3.71 16.31
N ASP A 296 7.56 3.14 17.04
CA ASP A 296 7.68 2.71 18.43
C ASP A 296 8.16 3.80 19.41
N GLY A 297 8.15 5.06 18.98
CA GLY A 297 8.79 6.17 19.65
C GLY A 297 8.02 6.73 20.85
N PRO A 298 8.51 7.83 21.43
CA PRO A 298 7.75 8.58 22.42
C PRO A 298 6.53 9.25 21.78
N TYR A 299 5.58 9.66 22.62
CA TYR A 299 4.43 10.46 22.19
C TYR A 299 4.87 11.68 21.37
N THR A 300 4.19 11.91 20.25
CA THR A 300 4.37 13.06 19.37
C THR A 300 3.04 13.72 19.05
N ALA A 301 3.13 15.02 18.74
CA ALA A 301 2.04 15.80 18.17
C ALA A 301 2.55 16.42 16.87
N ALA A 302 2.04 15.94 15.74
CA ALA A 302 2.45 16.38 14.41
C ALA A 302 1.35 17.28 13.80
N PRO A 303 1.63 18.57 13.57
CA PRO A 303 0.70 19.45 12.89
C PRO A 303 0.40 18.96 11.47
N ALA A 304 -0.85 19.05 11.09
CA ALA A 304 -1.37 18.65 9.80
C ALA A 304 -2.42 19.66 9.29
N ARG A 305 -2.83 19.51 8.02
CA ARG A 305 -3.91 20.28 7.43
C ARG A 305 -4.78 19.41 6.54
N ILE A 306 -6.09 19.47 6.72
CA ILE A 306 -7.04 18.72 5.88
C ILE A 306 -6.94 19.19 4.43
N ARG A 307 -6.71 18.27 3.50
CA ARG A 307 -6.71 18.56 2.06
C ARG A 307 -8.11 18.40 1.48
N GLU A 308 -8.66 17.20 1.58
CA GLU A 308 -9.95 16.87 0.98
C GLU A 308 -10.60 15.71 1.73
N ARG A 309 -11.94 15.65 1.67
CA ARG A 309 -12.73 14.48 2.09
C ARG A 309 -13.09 13.67 0.85
N ILE A 310 -12.74 12.40 0.84
CA ILE A 310 -12.97 11.50 -0.30
C ILE A 310 -13.58 10.19 0.18
N ASN A 311 -14.34 9.54 -0.71
CA ASN A 311 -14.72 8.14 -0.52
C ASN A 311 -13.60 7.27 -1.08
N LEU A 312 -12.76 6.74 -0.20
CA LEU A 312 -11.63 5.90 -0.54
C LEU A 312 -12.10 4.49 -0.85
N ARG A 313 -11.90 4.05 -2.08
CA ARG A 313 -12.18 2.68 -2.51
C ARG A 313 -10.88 1.88 -2.52
N GLY A 314 -10.74 0.90 -1.63
CA GLY A 314 -9.53 0.09 -1.52
C GLY A 314 -9.81 -1.28 -0.92
N PRO A 315 -8.81 -2.17 -0.83
CA PRO A 315 -8.98 -3.43 -0.14
C PRO A 315 -9.27 -3.25 1.36
N ASP A 316 -9.90 -4.25 1.97
CA ASP A 316 -9.89 -4.42 3.42
C ASP A 316 -8.49 -4.81 3.92
N ILE A 317 -8.29 -4.92 5.24
CA ILE A 317 -6.95 -5.19 5.80
C ILE A 317 -6.37 -6.57 5.44
N TYR A 318 -7.18 -7.44 4.80
CA TYR A 318 -6.80 -8.80 4.38
C TYR A 318 -6.80 -8.98 2.85
N ASP A 319 -7.00 -7.91 2.08
CA ASP A 319 -7.12 -7.95 0.61
C ASP A 319 -8.21 -8.90 0.07
N GLN A 320 -9.23 -9.21 0.88
CA GLN A 320 -10.28 -10.18 0.53
C GLN A 320 -11.42 -9.54 -0.24
N GLN A 321 -11.68 -8.25 0.01
CA GLN A 321 -12.74 -7.51 -0.63
C GLN A 321 -12.39 -6.03 -0.79
N THR A 322 -13.02 -5.39 -1.79
CA THR A 322 -12.94 -3.94 -1.95
C THR A 322 -14.00 -3.27 -1.09
N VAL A 323 -13.57 -2.40 -0.17
CA VAL A 323 -14.41 -1.58 0.69
C VAL A 323 -14.37 -0.11 0.25
N LEU A 324 -15.36 0.64 0.69
CA LEU A 324 -15.46 2.08 0.47
C LEU A 324 -15.54 2.73 1.84
N ARG A 325 -14.57 3.60 2.14
CA ARG A 325 -14.42 4.27 3.43
C ARG A 325 -14.46 5.77 3.22
N ASP A 326 -15.16 6.49 4.06
CA ASP A 326 -15.11 7.94 4.05
C ASP A 326 -13.88 8.44 4.82
N VAL A 327 -12.99 9.16 4.12
CA VAL A 327 -11.68 9.55 4.66
C VAL A 327 -11.33 11.00 4.37
N TYR A 328 -10.49 11.56 5.24
CA TYR A 328 -9.71 12.75 4.96
C TYR A 328 -8.34 12.39 4.40
N THR A 329 -7.96 13.07 3.33
CA THR A 329 -6.54 13.26 3.00
C THR A 329 -6.02 14.48 3.74
N LEU A 330 -4.78 14.41 4.23
CA LEU A 330 -4.17 15.51 4.96
C LEU A 330 -2.74 15.77 4.51
N ARG A 331 -2.31 17.03 4.59
CA ARG A 331 -0.92 17.43 4.46
C ARG A 331 -0.27 17.37 5.84
N GLY A 332 0.73 16.51 6.02
CA GLY A 332 1.42 16.35 7.30
C GLY A 332 2.27 15.09 7.32
N THR A 333 3.13 14.97 8.33
CA THR A 333 3.97 13.79 8.50
C THR A 333 3.19 12.70 9.24
N VAL A 334 2.75 11.68 8.51
CA VAL A 334 2.21 10.44 9.06
C VAL A 334 3.21 9.33 8.82
N GLN A 335 3.49 8.55 9.86
CA GLN A 335 4.46 7.44 9.88
C GLN A 335 3.83 6.20 10.50
N SER A 336 4.43 5.04 10.26
CA SER A 336 4.12 3.81 11.01
C SER A 336 4.10 4.10 12.53
N GLY A 337 3.17 3.50 13.25
CA GLY A 337 2.93 3.77 14.67
C GLY A 337 1.91 4.88 14.96
N ASN A 338 1.61 5.78 14.01
CA ASN A 338 0.47 6.72 14.16
C ASN A 338 -0.88 6.07 13.90
N SER A 339 -0.93 4.90 13.25
CA SER A 339 -2.16 4.16 12.99
C SER A 339 -2.96 3.93 14.27
N GLY A 340 -4.26 4.19 14.20
CA GLY A 340 -5.22 4.18 15.30
C GLY A 340 -5.22 5.45 16.14
N GLY A 341 -4.28 6.37 15.90
CA GLY A 341 -4.19 7.63 16.62
C GLY A 341 -5.25 8.66 16.21
N PRO A 342 -5.66 9.55 17.13
CA PRO A 342 -6.67 10.55 16.82
C PRO A 342 -6.06 11.68 15.98
N LEU A 343 -6.82 12.10 14.96
CA LEU A 343 -6.65 13.39 14.30
C LEU A 343 -7.57 14.39 15.00
N ILE A 344 -7.02 15.44 15.60
CA ILE A 344 -7.79 16.42 16.37
C ILE A 344 -7.76 17.82 15.75
N ASN A 345 -8.82 18.59 15.97
CA ASN A 345 -8.85 20.02 15.65
C ASN A 345 -8.26 20.88 16.79
N GLU A 346 -8.18 22.19 16.56
CA GLU A 346 -7.71 23.17 17.55
C GLU A 346 -8.63 23.32 18.78
N ALA A 347 -9.79 22.65 18.82
CA ALA A 347 -10.67 22.57 19.99
C ALA A 347 -10.47 21.29 20.80
N GLY A 348 -9.53 20.41 20.41
CA GLY A 348 -9.30 19.12 21.05
C GLY A 348 -10.34 18.06 20.72
N GLN A 349 -11.14 18.30 19.67
CA GLN A 349 -12.14 17.35 19.20
C GLN A 349 -11.55 16.46 18.11
N VAL A 350 -11.84 15.17 18.20
CA VAL A 350 -11.46 14.17 17.18
C VAL A 350 -12.25 14.45 15.91
N VAL A 351 -11.53 14.69 14.82
CA VAL A 351 -12.06 14.83 13.46
C VAL A 351 -11.96 13.53 12.67
N GLY A 352 -11.13 12.59 13.13
CA GLY A 352 -10.92 11.30 12.48
C GLY A 352 -9.87 10.42 13.15
N VAL A 353 -9.66 9.23 12.59
CA VAL A 353 -8.69 8.22 13.07
C VAL A 353 -7.66 7.96 11.98
N ILE A 354 -6.38 8.16 12.29
CA ILE A 354 -5.29 7.93 11.35
C ILE A 354 -5.18 6.44 11.05
N PHE A 355 -5.18 6.06 9.77
CA PHE A 355 -5.04 4.64 9.37
C PHE A 355 -3.93 4.41 8.33
N GLY A 356 -3.33 5.45 7.76
CA GLY A 356 -2.21 5.26 6.86
C GLY A 356 -1.60 6.53 6.28
N ALA A 357 -0.55 6.34 5.49
CA ALA A 357 0.14 7.38 4.72
C ALA A 357 0.20 6.99 3.25
N ALA A 358 0.24 7.98 2.36
CA ALA A 358 0.43 7.74 0.94
C ALA A 358 1.86 7.27 0.66
N VAL A 359 1.99 6.23 -0.17
CA VAL A 359 3.28 5.64 -0.56
C VAL A 359 3.96 6.45 -1.68
N ASP A 360 3.15 7.05 -2.55
CA ASP A 360 3.56 7.76 -3.75
C ASP A 360 3.74 9.26 -3.53
N THR A 361 3.02 9.83 -2.55
CA THR A 361 2.95 11.27 -2.29
C THR A 361 3.49 11.59 -0.90
N PRO A 362 4.74 12.13 -0.80
CA PRO A 362 5.29 12.60 0.46
C PRO A 362 4.37 13.58 1.18
N ASP A 363 4.40 13.57 2.51
CA ASP A 363 3.59 14.43 3.39
C ASP A 363 2.06 14.29 3.19
N THR A 364 1.58 13.13 2.73
CA THR A 364 0.14 12.85 2.62
C THR A 364 -0.26 11.72 3.56
N GLY A 365 -1.18 12.02 4.48
CA GLY A 365 -1.79 11.06 5.40
C GLY A 365 -3.25 10.79 5.07
N PHE A 366 -3.78 9.69 5.60
CA PHE A 366 -5.19 9.33 5.52
C PHE A 366 -5.77 9.11 6.91
N ALA A 367 -6.97 9.63 7.13
CA ALA A 367 -7.74 9.43 8.37
C ALA A 367 -9.20 9.08 8.05
N LEU A 368 -9.75 8.05 8.69
CA LEU A 368 -11.19 7.78 8.68
C LEU A 368 -11.91 8.98 9.30
N THR A 369 -13.00 9.46 8.71
CA THR A 369 -13.68 10.64 9.29
C THR A 369 -14.38 10.29 10.60
N ALA A 370 -14.64 11.30 11.43
CA ALA A 370 -15.49 11.12 12.61
C ALA A 370 -16.90 10.59 12.28
N GLU A 371 -17.38 10.78 11.05
CA GLU A 371 -18.66 10.24 10.57
C GLU A 371 -18.54 8.75 10.22
N GLU A 372 -17.44 8.34 9.59
CA GLU A 372 -17.15 6.93 9.26
C GLU A 372 -17.07 6.05 10.51
N VAL A 373 -16.49 6.54 11.61
CA VAL A 373 -16.27 5.77 12.84
C VAL A 373 -17.40 5.94 13.89
N ALA A 374 -18.49 6.63 13.53
CA ALA A 374 -19.49 7.10 14.48
C ALA A 374 -20.27 5.95 15.16
N ASP A 375 -20.53 4.87 14.42
CA ASP A 375 -21.31 3.73 14.91
C ASP A 375 -20.50 2.95 15.98
N GLU A 376 -19.21 2.75 15.75
CA GLU A 376 -18.29 2.11 16.70
C GLU A 376 -18.12 2.96 17.97
N VAL A 377 -18.00 4.29 17.83
CA VAL A 377 -17.94 5.20 18.98
C VAL A 377 -19.22 5.13 19.81
N ALA A 378 -20.40 5.12 19.15
CA ALA A 378 -21.68 5.02 19.83
C ALA A 378 -21.87 3.69 20.56
N ALA A 379 -21.36 2.59 20.00
CA ALA A 379 -21.43 1.26 20.59
C ALA A 379 -20.37 0.99 21.68
N ALA A 380 -19.23 1.69 21.65
CA ALA A 380 -18.02 1.38 22.43
C ALA A 380 -18.28 1.05 23.91
N ALA A 381 -19.09 1.86 24.60
CA ALA A 381 -19.37 1.69 26.03
C ALA A 381 -20.10 0.37 26.37
N GLY A 382 -20.85 -0.18 25.42
CA GLY A 382 -21.60 -1.43 25.59
C GLY A 382 -20.84 -2.69 25.19
N LEU A 383 -19.69 -2.56 24.54
CA LEU A 383 -18.88 -3.70 24.08
C LEU A 383 -18.08 -4.25 25.25
N THR A 384 -18.32 -5.50 25.65
CA THR A 384 -17.67 -6.13 26.83
C THR A 384 -17.10 -7.50 26.56
N GLU A 385 -17.61 -8.21 25.57
CA GLU A 385 -17.19 -9.59 25.29
C GLU A 385 -15.96 -9.59 24.38
N PRO A 386 -14.90 -10.34 24.72
CA PRO A 386 -13.74 -10.49 23.85
C PRO A 386 -14.11 -11.09 22.51
N VAL A 387 -13.50 -10.58 21.44
CA VAL A 387 -13.66 -11.07 20.07
C VAL A 387 -12.32 -11.52 19.50
N SER A 388 -12.38 -12.37 18.47
CA SER A 388 -11.18 -12.78 17.74
C SER A 388 -10.59 -11.60 16.97
N THR A 389 -9.26 -11.52 16.95
CA THR A 389 -8.46 -10.56 16.15
C THR A 389 -8.17 -11.03 14.73
N GLY A 390 -8.86 -12.09 14.30
CA GLY A 390 -8.76 -12.63 12.94
C GLY A 390 -7.43 -13.33 12.66
N GLU A 391 -7.05 -13.35 11.39
CA GLU A 391 -5.78 -13.91 10.94
C GLU A 391 -4.67 -12.86 11.02
N CYS A 392 -3.43 -13.30 10.85
CA CYS A 392 -2.33 -12.37 10.62
C CYS A 392 -2.69 -11.51 9.41
N THR A 393 -2.71 -10.19 9.57
CA THR A 393 -2.61 -9.32 8.38
C THR A 393 -1.34 -9.73 7.67
N GLY A 394 -1.43 -9.82 6.34
CA GLY A 394 -0.26 -9.93 5.48
C GLY A 394 0.83 -9.08 6.09
#